data_AF-X6P8W6-F1
#
_entry.id   AF-X6P8W6-F1
#
_cell.length_a   1.000
_cell.length_b   1.000
_cell.length_c   1.000
_cell.angle_alpha   90.00
_cell.angle_beta   90.00
_cell.angle_gamma   90.00
#
_symmetry.space_group_name_H-M   'P 1'
#
loop_
_entity.id
_entity.type
_entity.pdbx_description
1 polymer ?
#
loop_
_entity_poly.entity_id
_entity_poly.type
_entity_poly.pdbx_seq_one_letter_code
_entity_poly.pdbx_strand_id
1 'polypeptide(L)'
;MADQNTQKPIETQTSFQSLKDLPTPFTQAQCVPHEHEFLICRGKCKRDCYSYHLLKNEYKFICRYPDDVYLKGHCVVKLTDSNKNSNQITLLSFDGEYKHTLTMKYVSVWNNDNNENEMDKLKKSNNYNKWIPFTDNHNNQIHIGGAGDHYEGVRAVIGGSNNNLL
;
A
#
# COMPACT_ATOMS: atom_id res chain seq x y z
N MET A 1 -22.21 45.28 -43.51
CA MET A 1 -21.81 45.02 -42.11
C MET A 1 -22.44 43.70 -41.72
N ALA A 2 -21.66 42.63 -41.71
CA ALA A 2 -22.09 41.30 -41.30
C ALA A 2 -21.23 40.92 -40.10
N ASP A 3 -21.83 40.90 -38.91
CA ASP A 3 -21.16 40.50 -37.67
C ASP A 3 -20.96 38.98 -37.68
N GLN A 4 -19.69 38.57 -37.68
CA GLN A 4 -19.30 37.19 -37.45
C GLN A 4 -19.45 36.89 -35.96
N ASN A 5 -20.50 36.16 -35.61
CA ASN A 5 -20.73 35.68 -34.25
C ASN A 5 -19.85 34.46 -34.00
N THR A 6 -18.66 34.67 -33.46
CA THR A 6 -17.70 33.61 -33.13
C THR A 6 -18.17 32.86 -31.90
N GLN A 7 -18.81 31.69 -32.09
CA GLN A 7 -19.09 30.76 -31.01
C GLN A 7 -17.77 30.19 -30.47
N LYS A 8 -17.40 30.58 -29.25
CA LYS A 8 -16.29 29.95 -28.51
C LYS A 8 -16.63 28.48 -28.22
N PRO A 9 -15.67 27.54 -28.34
CA PRO A 9 -15.90 26.15 -27.98
C PRO A 9 -16.18 26.07 -26.47
N ILE A 10 -17.24 25.36 -26.11
CA ILE A 10 -17.52 25.00 -24.71
C ILE A 10 -16.50 23.91 -24.35
N GLU A 11 -15.45 24.28 -23.64
CA GLU A 11 -14.54 23.31 -23.02
C GLU A 11 -15.32 22.55 -21.94
N THR A 12 -15.71 21.31 -22.23
CA THR A 12 -16.26 20.39 -21.25
C THR A 12 -15.17 20.01 -20.25
N GLN A 13 -15.13 20.73 -19.14
CA GLN A 13 -14.26 20.44 -18.01
C GLN A 13 -14.69 19.09 -17.41
N THR A 14 -13.91 18.03 -17.62
CA THR A 14 -14.20 16.72 -17.04
C THR A 14 -13.87 16.73 -15.55
N SER A 15 -14.76 16.20 -14.70
CA SER A 15 -14.50 16.08 -13.25
C SER A 15 -13.41 15.07 -12.89
N PHE A 16 -12.96 14.29 -13.88
CA PHE A 16 -11.91 13.29 -13.74
C PHE A 16 -10.71 13.68 -14.59
N GLN A 17 -9.53 13.47 -14.01
CA GLN A 17 -8.25 13.59 -14.68
C GLN A 17 -7.57 12.23 -14.65
N SER A 18 -7.12 11.75 -15.82
CA SER A 18 -6.27 10.56 -15.89
C SER A 18 -4.89 10.88 -15.32
N LEU A 19 -4.41 10.03 -14.42
CA LEU A 19 -3.06 10.07 -13.86
C LEU A 19 -2.11 9.22 -14.70
N LYS A 20 -0.82 9.16 -14.31
CA LYS A 20 0.17 8.33 -14.99
C LYS A 20 -0.25 6.86 -14.99
N ASP A 21 -0.11 6.23 -16.15
CA ASP A 21 -0.39 4.81 -16.34
C ASP A 21 0.39 3.94 -15.36
N LEU A 22 -0.24 2.85 -14.94
CA LEU A 22 0.37 1.89 -14.03
C LEU A 22 1.62 1.27 -14.68
N PRO A 23 2.74 1.09 -13.93
CA PRO A 23 3.95 0.47 -14.47
C PRO A 23 3.71 -0.94 -15.01
N THR A 24 2.74 -1.64 -14.44
CA THR A 24 2.23 -2.92 -14.97
C THR A 24 0.76 -3.10 -14.54
N PRO A 25 -0.11 -3.66 -15.40
CA PRO A 25 -1.50 -3.93 -15.05
C PRO A 25 -1.61 -4.89 -13.85
N PHE A 26 -2.61 -4.68 -13.02
CA PHE A 26 -2.94 -5.57 -11.91
C PHE A 26 -4.45 -5.63 -11.68
N THR A 27 -4.89 -6.70 -11.02
CA THR A 27 -6.27 -6.87 -10.57
C THR A 27 -6.26 -7.13 -9.06
N GLN A 28 -7.31 -6.70 -8.37
CA GLN A 28 -7.50 -6.93 -6.93
C GLN A 28 -6.33 -6.45 -6.05
N ALA A 29 -5.63 -5.38 -6.44
CA ALA A 29 -4.61 -4.77 -5.59
C ALA A 29 -5.25 -4.07 -4.38
N GLN A 30 -4.56 -4.10 -3.25
CA GLN A 30 -4.92 -3.31 -2.07
C GLN A 30 -4.13 -2.01 -2.09
N CYS A 31 -4.81 -0.91 -1.79
CA CYS A 31 -4.20 0.41 -1.79
C CYS A 31 -4.34 1.04 -0.41
N VAL A 32 -3.25 1.61 0.10
CA VAL A 32 -3.21 2.27 1.42
C VAL A 32 -2.72 3.71 1.23
N PRO A 33 -3.54 4.73 1.56
CA PRO A 33 -3.12 6.11 1.52
C PRO A 33 -2.16 6.44 2.67
N HIS A 34 -1.11 7.20 2.38
CA HIS A 34 -0.19 7.73 3.37
C HIS A 34 0.39 9.07 2.89
N GLU A 35 -0.05 10.17 3.51
CA GLU A 35 0.37 11.53 3.13
C GLU A 35 0.15 11.79 1.63
N HIS A 36 1.22 12.11 0.88
CA HIS A 36 1.18 12.34 -0.57
C HIS A 36 1.42 11.06 -1.39
N GLU A 37 1.27 9.89 -0.77
CA GLU A 37 1.54 8.60 -1.38
C GLU A 37 0.33 7.66 -1.33
N PHE A 38 0.18 6.87 -2.39
CA PHE A 38 -0.63 5.66 -2.40
C PHE A 38 0.28 4.45 -2.45
N LEU A 39 0.28 3.66 -1.38
CA LEU A 39 0.97 2.38 -1.36
C LEU A 39 0.06 1.36 -2.03
N ILE A 40 0.60 0.68 -3.03
CA ILE A 40 -0.10 -0.30 -3.85
C ILE A 40 0.55 -1.65 -3.56
N CYS A 41 -0.17 -2.49 -2.82
CA CYS A 41 0.20 -3.87 -2.50
C CYS A 41 -0.54 -4.79 -3.47
N ARG A 42 0.21 -5.43 -4.38
CA ARG A 42 -0.41 -6.16 -5.49
C ARG A 42 -1.22 -7.38 -5.06
N GLY A 43 -2.24 -7.68 -5.87
CA GLY A 43 -3.15 -8.81 -5.70
C GLY A 43 -2.78 -10.02 -6.55
N LYS A 44 -3.76 -10.54 -7.29
CA LYS A 44 -3.71 -11.86 -7.95
C LYS A 44 -2.42 -12.09 -8.76
N CYS A 45 -1.66 -13.11 -8.39
CA CYS A 45 -0.48 -13.62 -9.11
C CYS A 45 0.67 -12.61 -9.30
N LYS A 46 0.68 -11.49 -8.57
CA LYS A 46 1.79 -10.51 -8.61
C LYS A 46 2.17 -10.13 -7.19
N ARG A 47 3.48 -10.05 -6.92
CA ARG A 47 4.00 -9.86 -5.57
C ARG A 47 4.63 -8.49 -5.32
N ASP A 48 4.80 -7.68 -6.36
CA ASP A 48 5.47 -6.39 -6.24
C ASP A 48 4.60 -5.37 -5.48
N CYS A 49 5.23 -4.50 -4.72
CA CYS A 49 4.59 -3.36 -4.07
C CYS A 49 5.18 -2.07 -4.65
N TYR A 50 4.35 -1.06 -4.83
CA TYR A 50 4.74 0.25 -5.35
C TYR A 50 4.21 1.37 -4.46
N SER A 51 4.92 2.49 -4.43
CA SER A 51 4.38 3.76 -3.95
C SER A 51 4.13 4.65 -5.15
N TYR A 52 2.92 5.19 -5.26
CA TYR A 52 2.57 6.23 -6.22
C TYR A 52 2.52 7.57 -5.50
N HIS A 53 3.30 8.55 -5.96
CA HIS A 53 3.33 9.87 -5.34
C HIS A 53 2.39 10.83 -6.07
N LEU A 54 1.43 11.41 -5.33
CA LEU A 54 0.36 12.27 -5.87
C LEU A 54 0.89 13.50 -6.59
N LEU A 55 1.81 14.24 -5.96
CA LEU A 55 2.35 15.47 -6.54
C LEU A 55 3.37 15.23 -7.67
N LYS A 56 4.20 14.18 -7.55
CA LYS A 56 5.21 13.85 -8.56
C LYS A 56 4.60 13.10 -9.75
N ASN A 57 3.40 12.53 -9.61
CA ASN A 57 2.73 11.70 -10.62
C ASN A 57 3.64 10.55 -11.10
N GLU A 58 4.29 9.87 -10.16
CA GLU A 58 5.29 8.84 -10.43
C GLU A 58 5.17 7.64 -9.49
N TYR A 59 5.64 6.48 -9.97
CA TYR A 59 5.69 5.23 -9.20
C TYR A 59 7.12 4.90 -8.84
N LYS A 60 7.33 4.44 -7.60
CA LYS A 60 8.58 3.81 -7.15
C LYS A 60 8.30 2.43 -6.59
N PHE A 61 9.18 1.48 -6.92
CA PHE A 61 9.15 0.15 -6.35
C PHE A 61 9.47 0.20 -4.85
N ILE A 62 8.74 -0.58 -4.06
CA ILE A 62 8.96 -0.74 -2.62
C ILE A 62 9.68 -2.07 -2.37
N CYS A 63 8.99 -3.19 -2.64
CA CYS A 63 9.47 -4.55 -2.37
C CYS A 63 8.58 -5.61 -3.02
N ARG A 64 8.83 -6.88 -2.69
CA ARG A 64 7.97 -8.01 -3.07
C ARG A 64 7.48 -8.74 -1.83
N TYR A 65 6.28 -9.31 -1.91
CA TYR A 65 5.85 -10.37 -1.00
C TYR A 65 6.78 -11.59 -1.10
N PRO A 66 6.94 -12.38 -0.01
CA PRO A 66 7.71 -13.63 -0.01
C PRO A 66 7.28 -14.60 -1.13
N ASP A 67 8.20 -15.45 -1.57
CA ASP A 67 7.97 -16.38 -2.70
C ASP A 67 6.92 -17.45 -2.41
N ASP A 68 6.75 -17.80 -1.14
CA ASP A 68 5.82 -18.79 -0.61
C ASP A 68 4.41 -18.24 -0.36
N VAL A 69 4.18 -16.94 -0.57
CA VAL A 69 2.89 -16.29 -0.31
C VAL A 69 2.11 -16.10 -1.62
N TYR A 70 0.92 -16.68 -1.65
CA TYR A 70 -0.04 -16.53 -2.74
C TYR A 70 -1.09 -15.48 -2.39
N LEU A 71 -1.22 -14.45 -3.22
CA LEU A 71 -2.12 -13.33 -2.96
C LEU A 71 -3.37 -13.47 -3.82
N LYS A 72 -4.51 -13.75 -3.19
CA LYS A 72 -5.83 -13.66 -3.81
C LYS A 72 -6.86 -13.29 -2.75
N GLY A 73 -7.55 -12.16 -2.96
CA GLY A 73 -8.58 -11.68 -2.03
C GLY A 73 -8.07 -11.27 -0.64
N HIS A 74 -6.78 -11.03 -0.46
CA HIS A 74 -6.20 -10.61 0.82
C HIS A 74 -6.55 -9.16 1.17
N CYS A 75 -6.41 -8.81 2.45
CA CYS A 75 -6.58 -7.45 2.95
C CYS A 75 -5.23 -6.83 3.36
N VAL A 76 -5.09 -5.53 3.16
CA VAL A 76 -3.96 -4.75 3.71
C VAL A 76 -4.53 -3.54 4.43
N VAL A 77 -4.13 -3.37 5.68
CA VAL A 77 -4.55 -2.23 6.52
C VAL A 77 -3.34 -1.51 7.10
N LYS A 78 -3.49 -0.21 7.30
CA LYS A 78 -2.53 0.62 8.04
C LYS A 78 -2.86 0.52 9.52
N LEU A 79 -1.89 0.06 10.32
CA LEU A 79 -1.99 0.07 11.77
C LEU A 79 -1.72 1.50 12.29
N THR A 80 -2.44 1.89 13.32
CA THR A 80 -2.22 3.17 14.00
C THR A 80 -1.02 3.05 14.93
N ASP A 81 0.09 3.66 14.58
CA ASP A 81 1.22 3.80 15.49
C ASP A 81 0.90 4.88 16.54
N SER A 82 1.16 4.58 17.81
CA SER A 82 1.06 5.55 18.92
C SER A 82 2.20 6.59 18.90
N ASN A 83 3.24 6.33 18.10
CA ASN A 83 4.43 7.17 18.03
C ASN A 83 4.31 8.19 16.88
N LYS A 84 3.82 9.39 17.21
CA LYS A 84 3.47 10.47 16.26
C LYS A 84 4.66 11.06 15.48
N ASN A 85 5.90 10.67 15.78
CA ASN A 85 7.10 11.37 15.32
C ASN A 85 7.91 10.64 14.24
N SER A 86 7.43 9.51 13.71
CA SER A 86 8.13 8.80 12.65
C SER A 86 7.42 8.96 11.31
N ASN A 87 8.17 9.29 10.24
CA ASN A 87 7.76 9.18 8.82
C ASN A 87 7.60 7.70 8.37
N GLN A 88 7.16 6.86 9.31
CA GLN A 88 7.06 5.42 9.20
C GLN A 88 5.63 5.05 9.54
N ILE A 89 5.10 4.07 8.81
CA ILE A 89 3.83 3.43 9.15
C ILE A 89 4.04 1.92 9.22
N THR A 90 3.17 1.26 9.97
CA THR A 90 3.12 -0.20 9.99
C THR A 90 1.91 -0.68 9.20
N LEU A 91 2.14 -1.57 8.24
CA LEU A 91 1.11 -2.25 7.47
C LEU A 91 0.93 -3.67 7.97
N LEU A 92 -0.31 -4.15 7.93
CA LEU A 92 -0.67 -5.54 8.18
C LEU A 92 -1.34 -6.08 6.91
N SER A 93 -0.75 -7.10 6.31
CA SER A 93 -1.33 -7.87 5.21
C SER A 93 -1.75 -9.21 5.73
N PHE A 94 -3.00 -9.60 5.47
CA PHE A 94 -3.50 -10.86 5.97
C PHE A 94 -4.54 -11.47 5.05
N ASP A 95 -4.59 -12.80 5.17
CA ASP A 95 -5.66 -13.66 4.71
C ASP A 95 -5.88 -13.68 3.19
N GLY A 96 -7.04 -14.19 2.77
CA GLY A 96 -7.46 -14.34 1.40
C GLY A 96 -7.87 -15.78 1.12
N GLU A 97 -7.70 -16.22 -0.13
CA GLU A 97 -7.81 -17.65 -0.46
C GLU A 97 -6.67 -18.46 0.20
N TYR A 98 -5.48 -17.86 0.26
CA TYR A 98 -4.30 -18.45 0.89
C TYR A 98 -3.92 -17.66 2.14
N LYS A 99 -3.88 -18.37 3.27
CA LYS A 99 -3.63 -17.76 4.56
C LYS A 99 -2.20 -17.25 4.65
N HIS A 100 -2.09 -16.00 5.05
CA HIS A 100 -0.84 -15.42 5.51
C HIS A 100 -1.17 -14.34 6.53
N THR A 101 -0.19 -13.97 7.34
CA THR A 101 -0.27 -12.79 8.19
C THR A 101 1.14 -12.22 8.24
N LEU A 102 1.30 -11.06 7.62
CA LEU A 102 2.57 -10.41 7.38
C LEU A 102 2.47 -8.95 7.83
N THR A 103 3.56 -8.42 8.36
CA THR A 103 3.68 -7.00 8.64
C THR A 103 4.80 -6.37 7.83
N MET A 104 4.65 -5.09 7.51
CA MET A 104 5.70 -4.28 6.91
C MET A 104 5.80 -2.97 7.67
N LYS A 105 7.01 -2.65 8.13
CA LYS A 105 7.36 -1.28 8.52
C LYS A 105 7.73 -0.52 7.27
N TYR A 106 6.86 0.38 6.84
CA TYR A 106 7.07 1.19 5.65
C TYR A 106 7.69 2.54 6.01
N VAL A 107 8.72 2.94 5.26
CA VAL A 107 9.28 4.29 5.24
C VAL A 107 9.22 4.76 3.79
N SER A 108 8.77 6.01 3.59
CA SER A 108 8.64 6.62 2.26
C SER A 108 9.88 6.40 1.40
N VAL A 109 9.68 5.90 0.17
CA VAL A 109 10.74 5.75 -0.85
C VAL A 109 11.05 7.07 -1.57
N TRP A 110 10.42 8.16 -1.15
CA TRP A 110 10.56 9.49 -1.74
C TRP A 110 11.37 10.46 -0.88
N ASN A 111 11.62 10.13 0.39
CA ASN A 111 12.41 10.95 1.32
C ASN A 111 13.94 10.96 1.06
N ASN A 112 14.38 10.57 -0.14
CA ASN A 112 15.78 10.23 -0.42
C ASN A 112 16.63 11.39 -0.97
N ASP A 113 16.10 12.61 -1.07
CA ASP A 113 16.78 13.70 -1.78
C ASP A 113 18.04 14.25 -1.04
N ASN A 114 18.33 13.81 0.20
CA ASN A 114 19.45 14.35 0.99
C ASN A 114 20.52 13.37 1.51
N ASN A 115 20.33 12.03 1.53
CA ASN A 115 21.36 11.07 1.98
C ASN A 115 20.99 9.59 1.69
N GLU A 116 21.17 9.14 0.44
CA GLU A 116 20.82 7.78 0.01
C GLU A 116 21.51 6.66 0.84
N ASN A 117 22.75 6.89 1.26
CA ASN A 117 23.57 5.90 1.98
C ASN A 117 23.03 5.56 3.39
N GLU A 118 22.46 6.54 4.10
CA GLU A 118 21.90 6.34 5.43
C GLU A 118 20.57 5.57 5.36
N MET A 119 19.74 5.90 4.37
CA MET A 119 18.43 5.27 4.20
C MET A 119 18.56 3.79 3.83
N ASP A 120 19.48 3.46 2.93
CA ASP A 120 19.69 2.06 2.52
C ASP A 120 20.30 1.22 3.64
N LYS A 121 21.13 1.83 4.50
CA LYS A 121 21.64 1.19 5.72
C LYS A 121 20.51 0.91 6.72
N LEU A 122 19.61 1.86 6.95
CA LEU A 122 18.42 1.70 7.81
C LEU A 122 17.47 0.61 7.28
N LYS A 123 17.19 0.61 5.96
CA LYS A 123 16.38 -0.45 5.32
C LYS A 123 16.98 -1.83 5.55
N LYS A 124 18.30 -1.94 5.42
CA LYS A 124 19.02 -3.21 5.57
C LYS A 124 19.09 -3.68 7.02
N SER A 125 19.27 -2.79 7.99
CA SER A 125 19.39 -3.16 9.41
C SER A 125 18.05 -3.50 10.07
N ASN A 126 16.96 -2.85 9.66
CA ASN A 126 15.68 -2.94 10.38
C ASN A 126 14.56 -3.62 9.58
N ASN A 127 14.88 -4.21 8.42
CA ASN A 127 13.92 -4.83 7.51
C ASN A 127 12.77 -3.89 7.10
N TYR A 128 13.04 -2.59 6.94
CA TYR A 128 12.05 -1.67 6.40
C TYR A 128 11.71 -2.02 4.96
N ASN A 129 10.49 -1.67 4.58
CA ASN A 129 9.96 -1.88 3.24
C ASN A 129 10.06 -3.36 2.84
N LYS A 130 9.90 -4.29 3.78
CA LYS A 130 9.84 -5.73 3.51
C LYS A 130 8.70 -6.34 4.31
N TRP A 131 8.03 -7.31 3.69
CA TRP A 131 7.07 -8.14 4.39
C TRP A 131 7.80 -9.18 5.24
N ILE A 132 7.46 -9.23 6.51
CA ILE A 132 7.95 -10.24 7.47
C ILE A 132 6.76 -10.93 8.14
N PRO A 133 6.90 -12.18 8.62
CA PRO A 133 5.87 -12.84 9.42
C PRO A 133 5.41 -11.96 10.58
N PHE A 134 4.10 -11.86 10.79
CA PHE A 134 3.56 -11.22 11.97
C PHE A 134 3.66 -12.19 13.14
N THR A 135 4.47 -11.87 14.15
CA THR A 135 4.78 -12.77 15.26
C THR A 135 4.46 -12.16 16.62
N ASP A 136 4.24 -13.02 17.61
CA ASP A 136 4.21 -12.63 19.01
C ASP A 136 5.62 -12.32 19.56
N ASN A 137 5.70 -12.01 20.86
CA ASN A 137 6.95 -11.72 21.56
C ASN A 137 7.91 -12.92 21.68
N HIS A 138 7.44 -14.12 21.33
CA HIS A 138 8.21 -15.37 21.32
C HIS A 138 8.57 -15.82 19.90
N ASN A 139 8.35 -14.96 18.89
CA ASN A 139 8.54 -15.24 17.46
C ASN A 139 7.61 -16.34 16.91
N ASN A 140 6.50 -16.66 17.60
CA ASN A 140 5.49 -17.53 17.03
C ASN A 140 4.65 -16.74 16.03
N GLN A 141 4.43 -17.30 14.85
CA GLN A 141 3.58 -16.67 13.84
C GLN A 141 2.14 -16.59 14.33
N ILE A 142 1.56 -15.39 14.26
CA ILE A 142 0.17 -15.14 14.55
C ILE A 142 -0.62 -15.33 13.26
N HIS A 143 -1.69 -16.11 13.33
CA HIS A 143 -2.62 -16.31 12.22
C HIS A 143 -3.96 -15.64 12.55
N ILE A 144 -4.57 -15.02 11.56
CA ILE A 144 -5.93 -14.50 11.64
C ILE A 144 -6.86 -15.56 11.04
N GLY A 145 -7.91 -15.94 11.79
CA GLY A 145 -8.82 -17.02 11.43
C GLY A 145 -8.41 -18.41 11.96
N GLY A 146 -9.39 -19.30 12.09
CA GLY A 146 -9.23 -20.70 12.48
C GLY A 146 -8.93 -21.64 11.31
N ALA A 147 -8.68 -22.92 11.60
CA ALA A 147 -8.48 -23.93 10.55
C ALA A 147 -9.77 -24.13 9.73
N GLY A 148 -9.69 -24.01 8.40
CA GLY A 148 -10.84 -24.15 7.49
C GLY A 148 -11.58 -22.86 7.15
N ASP A 149 -11.31 -21.74 7.84
CA ASP A 149 -11.93 -20.47 7.45
C ASP A 149 -11.40 -19.99 6.09
N HIS A 150 -12.29 -19.42 5.28
CA HIS A 150 -11.98 -18.84 3.98
C HIS A 150 -12.41 -17.38 3.94
N TYR A 151 -11.44 -16.46 3.98
CA TYR A 151 -11.69 -15.02 3.99
C TYR A 151 -11.32 -14.38 2.64
N GLU A 152 -11.64 -15.05 1.54
CA GLU A 152 -11.44 -14.47 0.21
C GLU A 152 -12.26 -13.18 0.08
N GLY A 153 -11.58 -12.06 -0.20
CA GLY A 153 -12.21 -10.77 -0.38
C GLY A 153 -12.49 -10.01 0.92
N VAL A 154 -11.88 -10.44 2.03
CA VAL A 154 -12.03 -9.77 3.33
C VAL A 154 -11.65 -8.29 3.27
N ARG A 155 -12.43 -7.50 4.01
CA ARG A 155 -12.22 -6.08 4.23
C ARG A 155 -12.10 -5.86 5.71
N ALA A 156 -11.18 -4.99 6.09
CA ALA A 156 -10.98 -4.64 7.48
C ALA A 156 -10.71 -3.16 7.62
N VAL A 157 -10.98 -2.66 8.82
CA VAL A 157 -10.70 -1.28 9.21
C VAL A 157 -10.07 -1.27 10.60
N ILE A 158 -9.18 -0.30 10.83
CA ILE A 158 -8.69 -0.01 12.18
C ILE A 158 -9.53 1.13 12.74
N GLY A 159 -10.17 0.91 13.88
CA GLY A 159 -11.06 1.92 14.46
C GLY A 159 -11.46 1.67 15.92
N GLY A 160 -12.39 2.50 16.41
CA GLY A 160 -12.81 2.50 17.82
C GLY A 160 -11.80 3.15 18.75
N SER A 161 -12.12 3.22 20.05
CA SER A 161 -11.28 3.88 21.07
C SER A 161 -9.92 3.21 21.28
N ASN A 162 -9.82 1.93 20.93
CA ASN A 162 -8.64 1.10 21.15
C ASN A 162 -7.92 0.74 19.84
N ASN A 163 -8.31 1.33 18.70
CA ASN A 163 -7.78 0.99 17.37
C ASN A 163 -7.84 -0.52 17.08
N ASN A 164 -9.00 -1.11 17.33
CA ASN A 164 -9.24 -2.52 17.07
C ASN A 164 -9.27 -2.78 15.57
N LEU A 165 -8.80 -3.95 15.17
CA LEU A 165 -9.06 -4.52 13.86
C LEU A 165 -10.51 -5.03 13.83
N LEU A 166 -11.32 -4.46 12.93
CA LEU A 166 -12.74 -4.78 12.73
C LEU A 166 -12.99 -5.31 11.32
#